data_AF-A0A9E6CTE9-F1
#
_entry.id   AF-A0A9E6CTE9-F1
#
_cell.length_a   1.000
_cell.length_b   1.000
_cell.length_c   1.000
_cell.angle_alpha   90.00
_cell.angle_beta   90.00
_cell.angle_gamma   90.00
#
_symmetry.space_group_name_H-M   'P 1'
#
loop_
_entity.id
_entity.type
_entity.pdbx_description
1 polymer ?
#
loop_
_entity_poly.entity_id
_entity_poly.type
_entity_poly.pdbx_seq_one_letter_code
_entity_poly.pdbx_strand_id
1 'polypeptide(L)'
;MDDNTTPEQAEALAQARARLAETPAQVVVANHVVGLYELAAIHLGANPPRLDEARLAIDALAAIVDSLGDRLGADHSTFKDALSNIRIVFVKLTSETN
;
A
#
# COMPACT_ATOMS: atom_id res chain seq x y z
N MET A 1 17.56 20.43 -6.48
CA MET A 1 16.74 20.08 -7.65
C MET A 1 17.74 19.72 -8.72
N ASP A 2 17.89 18.43 -8.99
CA ASP A 2 19.10 17.87 -9.60
C ASP A 2 19.28 18.36 -11.05
N ASP A 3 20.31 19.18 -11.25
CA ASP A 3 20.68 19.85 -12.50
C ASP A 3 21.36 18.90 -13.52
N ASN A 4 20.92 17.63 -13.56
CA ASN A 4 21.47 16.61 -14.46
C ASN A 4 20.41 15.67 -15.05
N THR A 5 19.14 16.09 -15.08
CA THR A 5 18.09 15.34 -15.79
C THR A 5 18.25 15.57 -17.29
N THR A 6 18.54 14.52 -18.05
CA THR A 6 18.67 14.65 -19.51
C THR A 6 17.31 14.97 -20.15
N PRO A 7 17.27 15.60 -21.35
CA PRO A 7 16.00 15.86 -22.05
C PRO A 7 15.14 14.59 -22.23
N GLU A 8 15.77 13.46 -22.50
CA GLU A 8 15.11 12.16 -22.64
C GLU A 8 14.49 11.67 -21.33
N GLN A 9 15.18 11.83 -20.19
CA GLN A 9 14.64 11.50 -18.87
C GLN A 9 13.45 12.41 -18.50
N ALA A 10 13.54 13.70 -18.85
CA ALA A 10 12.45 14.65 -18.63
C ALA A 10 11.21 14.28 -19.46
N GLU A 11 11.40 13.89 -20.72
CA GLU A 11 10.32 13.45 -21.60
C GLU A 11 9.68 12.14 -21.11
N ALA A 12 10.47 11.15 -20.70
CA ALA A 12 9.98 9.91 -20.12
C ALA A 12 9.12 10.16 -18.86
N LEU A 13 9.57 11.06 -17.97
CA LEU A 13 8.81 11.45 -16.78
C LEU A 13 7.50 12.17 -17.14
N ALA A 14 7.51 13.07 -18.13
CA ALA A 14 6.32 13.75 -18.60
C ALA A 14 5.29 12.76 -19.17
N GLN A 15 5.73 11.79 -19.98
CA GLN A 15 4.88 10.73 -20.52
C GLN A 15 4.33 9.81 -19.44
N ALA A 16 5.13 9.47 -18.42
CA ALA A 16 4.65 8.69 -17.27
C ALA A 16 3.57 9.46 -16.49
N ARG A 17 3.77 10.76 -16.24
CA ARG A 17 2.78 11.62 -15.57
C ARG A 17 1.48 11.75 -16.38
N ALA A 18 1.57 11.93 -17.69
CA ALA A 18 0.40 12.02 -18.56
C ALA A 18 -0.46 10.75 -18.48
N ARG A 19 0.16 9.57 -18.58
CA ARG A 19 -0.53 8.28 -18.42
C ARG A 19 -1.19 8.11 -17.05
N LEU A 20 -0.50 8.54 -15.98
CA LEU A 20 -1.08 8.50 -14.63
C LEU A 20 -2.28 9.43 -14.49
N ALA A 21 -2.24 10.62 -15.12
CA ALA A 21 -3.34 11.58 -15.09
C ALA A 21 -4.60 11.09 -15.82
N GLU A 22 -4.44 10.19 -16.81
CA GLU A 22 -5.56 9.56 -17.51
C GLU A 22 -6.22 8.45 -16.69
N THR A 23 -5.52 7.89 -15.70
CA THR A 23 -6.07 6.84 -14.82
C THR A 23 -6.92 7.47 -13.72
N PRO A 24 -8.15 6.98 -13.48
CA PRO A 24 -8.95 7.45 -12.35
C PRO A 24 -8.19 7.30 -11.03
N ALA A 25 -8.13 8.37 -10.24
CA ALA A 25 -7.37 8.39 -8.98
C ALA A 25 -7.78 7.24 -8.03
N GLN A 26 -9.06 6.87 -8.02
CA GLN A 26 -9.56 5.73 -7.24
C GLN A 26 -8.86 4.42 -7.60
N VAL A 27 -8.60 4.15 -8.88
CA VAL A 27 -7.92 2.93 -9.34
C VAL A 27 -6.48 2.90 -8.83
N VAL A 28 -5.79 4.04 -8.91
CA VAL A 28 -4.41 4.19 -8.41
C VAL A 28 -4.35 3.99 -6.89
N VAL A 29 -5.28 4.61 -6.15
CA VAL A 29 -5.38 4.46 -4.69
C VAL A 29 -5.72 3.02 -4.29
N ALA A 30 -6.68 2.37 -4.97
CA ALA A 30 -7.00 0.96 -4.73
C ALA A 30 -5.78 0.05 -4.98
N ASN A 31 -5.00 0.32 -6.01
CA ASN A 31 -3.74 -0.39 -6.25
C ASN A 31 -2.74 -0.18 -5.10
N HIS A 32 -2.64 1.03 -4.53
CA HIS A 32 -1.80 1.28 -3.35
C HIS A 32 -2.29 0.55 -2.10
N VAL A 33 -3.60 0.41 -1.91
CA VAL A 33 -4.19 -0.40 -0.82
C VAL A 33 -3.74 -1.85 -0.94
N VAL A 34 -3.82 -2.43 -2.14
CA VAL A 34 -3.32 -3.79 -2.40
C VAL A 34 -1.82 -3.90 -2.14
N GLY A 35 -1.02 -2.95 -2.66
CA GLY A 35 0.43 -2.96 -2.46
C GLY A 35 0.85 -2.85 -0.98
N LEU A 36 0.14 -2.06 -0.16
CA LEU A 36 0.41 -1.97 1.28
C LEU A 36 0.05 -3.26 2.01
N TYR A 37 -1.03 -3.94 1.62
CA TYR A 37 -1.38 -5.24 2.14
C TYR A 37 -0.30 -6.30 1.80
N GLU A 38 0.14 -6.35 0.54
CA GLU A 38 1.20 -7.27 0.09
C GLU A 38 2.51 -6.99 0.82
N LEU A 39 2.88 -5.72 0.99
CA LEU A 39 4.06 -5.32 1.73
C LEU A 39 4.00 -5.84 3.17
N ALA A 40 2.88 -5.63 3.87
CA ALA A 40 2.68 -6.17 5.21
C ALA A 40 2.84 -7.70 5.24
N ALA A 41 2.23 -8.41 4.29
CA ALA A 41 2.30 -9.87 4.20
C ALA A 41 3.74 -10.36 3.95
N ILE A 42 4.51 -9.71 3.09
CA ILE A 42 5.92 -10.03 2.82
C ILE A 42 6.77 -9.86 4.08
N HIS A 43 6.55 -8.81 4.86
CA HIS A 43 7.29 -8.58 6.11
C HIS A 43 6.91 -9.55 7.22
N LEU A 44 5.63 -9.94 7.32
CA LEU A 44 5.16 -10.96 8.27
C LEU A 44 5.63 -12.37 7.91
N GLY A 45 5.71 -12.70 6.62
CA GLY A 45 6.19 -14.00 6.14
C GLY A 45 7.71 -14.17 6.15
N ALA A 46 8.48 -13.14 6.54
CA ALA A 46 9.93 -13.24 6.67
C ALA A 46 10.33 -14.13 7.86
N ASN A 47 11.57 -14.65 7.85
CA ASN A 47 12.10 -15.47 8.95
C ASN A 47 13.45 -14.89 9.44
N PRO A 48 13.51 -14.25 10.63
CA PRO A 48 12.38 -13.98 11.54
C PRO A 48 11.40 -12.93 10.98
N PRO A 49 10.13 -12.91 11.44
CA PRO A 49 9.16 -11.90 11.03
C PRO A 49 9.64 -10.47 11.30
N ARG A 50 9.47 -9.57 10.33
CA ARG A 50 9.86 -8.15 10.45
C ARG A 50 8.69 -7.32 10.95
N LEU A 51 8.41 -7.42 12.25
CA LEU A 51 7.18 -6.86 12.85
C LEU A 51 7.06 -5.34 12.71
N ASP A 52 8.13 -4.57 12.90
CA ASP A 52 8.02 -3.10 12.82
C ASP A 52 7.74 -2.61 11.39
N GLU A 53 8.36 -3.23 10.39
CA GLU A 53 8.09 -2.95 8.97
C GLU A 53 6.66 -3.36 8.58
N ALA A 54 6.20 -4.52 9.04
CA ALA A 54 4.82 -4.97 8.83
C ALA A 54 3.81 -4.01 9.48
N ARG A 55 4.10 -3.53 10.70
CA ARG A 55 3.25 -2.58 11.42
C ARG A 55 3.08 -1.29 10.63
N LEU A 56 4.17 -0.71 10.11
CA LEU A 56 4.10 0.51 9.30
C LEU A 56 3.18 0.34 8.07
N ALA A 57 3.31 -0.77 7.36
CA ALA A 57 2.46 -1.06 6.20
C ALA A 57 0.97 -1.25 6.58
N ILE A 58 0.70 -1.94 7.69
CA ILE A 58 -0.67 -2.13 8.21
C ILE A 58 -1.30 -0.81 8.65
N ASP A 59 -0.54 0.07 9.29
CA ASP A 59 -1.02 1.37 9.75
C ASP A 59 -1.34 2.30 8.56
N ALA A 60 -0.49 2.29 7.52
CA ALA A 60 -0.75 3.01 6.28
C ALA A 60 -2.00 2.48 5.55
N LEU A 61 -2.14 1.14 5.47
CA LEU A 61 -3.32 0.50 4.90
C LEU A 61 -4.59 0.93 5.64
N ALA A 62 -4.56 0.89 6.98
CA ALA A 62 -5.65 1.32 7.83
C ALA A 62 -6.02 2.78 7.62
N ALA A 63 -5.04 3.68 7.59
CA ALA A 63 -5.27 5.10 7.37
C ALA A 63 -6.04 5.37 6.08
N ILE A 64 -5.77 4.61 5.01
CA ILE A 64 -6.49 4.75 3.73
C ILE A 64 -7.89 4.14 3.82
N VAL A 65 -8.00 2.88 4.24
CA VAL A 65 -9.27 2.12 4.24
C VAL A 65 -10.31 2.70 5.19
N ASP A 66 -9.88 3.14 6.38
CA ASP A 66 -10.76 3.69 7.40
C ASP A 66 -11.19 5.13 7.07
N SER A 67 -10.30 5.96 6.48
CA SER A 67 -10.62 7.36 6.19
C SER A 67 -11.36 7.58 4.88
N LEU A 68 -11.08 6.81 3.84
CA LEU A 68 -11.67 7.05 2.52
C LEU A 68 -13.07 6.42 2.37
N GLY A 69 -13.36 5.33 3.09
CA GLY A 69 -14.68 4.74 3.09
C GLY A 69 -15.18 4.38 1.68
N ASP A 70 -16.42 4.76 1.40
CA ASP A 70 -17.10 4.54 0.11
C ASP A 70 -16.37 5.19 -1.09
N ARG A 71 -15.44 6.13 -0.86
CA ARG A 71 -14.63 6.73 -1.94
C ARG A 71 -13.65 5.74 -2.57
N LEU A 72 -13.39 4.59 -1.93
CA LEU A 72 -12.64 3.47 -2.51
C LEU A 72 -13.49 2.67 -3.51
N GLY A 73 -14.81 2.91 -3.56
CA GLY A 73 -15.75 2.25 -4.44
C GLY A 73 -16.13 0.85 -3.95
N ALA A 74 -16.53 0.00 -4.90
CA ALA A 74 -17.13 -1.30 -4.61
C ALA A 74 -16.22 -2.26 -3.80
N ASP A 75 -14.91 -2.09 -3.90
CA ASP A 75 -13.93 -2.96 -3.23
C ASP A 75 -13.69 -2.59 -1.76
N HIS A 76 -14.31 -1.53 -1.24
CA HIS A 76 -14.08 -1.05 0.13
C HIS A 76 -14.30 -2.13 1.19
N SER A 77 -15.37 -2.92 1.07
CA SER A 77 -15.65 -4.03 2.00
C SER A 77 -14.54 -5.08 1.95
N THR A 78 -14.10 -5.46 0.75
CA THR A 78 -12.99 -6.39 0.53
C THR A 78 -11.71 -5.89 1.21
N PHE A 79 -11.41 -4.58 1.10
CA PHE A 79 -10.24 -3.99 1.75
C PHE A 79 -10.34 -3.98 3.28
N LYS A 80 -11.53 -3.74 3.83
CA LYS A 80 -11.78 -3.84 5.28
C LYS A 80 -11.58 -5.25 5.81
N ASP A 81 -12.05 -6.25 5.08
CA ASP A 81 -11.88 -7.65 5.44
C ASP A 81 -10.39 -8.06 5.37
N ALA A 82 -9.69 -7.65 4.31
CA ALA A 82 -8.25 -7.87 4.17
C ALA A 82 -7.43 -7.23 5.30
N LEU A 83 -7.74 -5.97 5.67
CA LEU A 83 -7.11 -5.27 6.78
C LEU A 83 -7.36 -5.99 8.12
N SER A 84 -8.59 -6.47 8.35
CA SER A 84 -8.93 -7.22 9.56
C SER A 84 -8.14 -8.52 9.65
N ASN A 85 -8.05 -9.26 8.53
CA ASN A 85 -7.29 -10.51 8.46
C ASN A 85 -5.80 -10.31 8.73
N ILE A 86 -5.16 -9.32 8.10
CA ILE A 86 -3.71 -9.10 8.28
C ILE A 86 -3.36 -8.63 9.71
N ARG A 87 -4.24 -7.85 10.35
CA ARG A 87 -4.10 -7.46 11.77
C ARG A 87 -4.14 -8.69 12.70
N ILE A 88 -5.00 -9.66 12.42
CA ILE A 88 -5.06 -10.92 13.18
C ILE A 88 -3.74 -11.69 13.05
N VAL A 89 -3.18 -11.79 11.83
CA VAL A 89 -1.88 -12.45 11.59
C VAL A 89 -0.76 -11.73 12.35
N PHE A 90 -0.74 -10.40 12.31
CA PHE A 90 0.24 -9.59 13.04
C PHE A 90 0.23 -9.86 14.55
N VAL A 91 -0.95 -9.87 15.17
CA VAL A 91 -1.10 -10.12 16.62
C VAL A 91 -0.64 -11.54 17.00
N LYS A 92 -0.99 -12.54 16.18
CA LYS A 92 -0.54 -13.93 16.39
C LYS A 92 0.99 -14.02 16.41
N LEU A 93 1.65 -13.51 15.37
CA LEU A 93 3.10 -13.55 15.26
C LEU A 93 3.80 -12.73 16.36
N THR A 94 3.23 -11.59 16.75
CA THR A 94 3.76 -10.80 17.86
C THR A 94 3.68 -11.56 19.19
N SER A 95 2.63 -12.37 19.39
CA SER A 95 2.46 -13.17 20.61
C SER A 95 3.38 -14.39 20.67
N GLU A 96 3.78 -14.93 19.52
CA GLU A 96 4.71 -16.06 19.39
C GLU A 96 6.19 -15.64 19.51
N THR A 97 6.48 -14.36 19.24
CA THR A 97 7.85 -13.80 19.29
C THR A 97 8.19 -13.17 20.64
N ASN A 98 7.17 -12.94 21.50
CA ASN A 98 7.34 -12.48 22.89
C ASN A 98 7.48 -13.67 23.86
#